data_AF-A0A7I7P3B4-F1
#
_entry.id   AF-A0A7I7P3B4-F1
#
_cell.length_a   1.000
_cell.length_b   1.000
_cell.length_c   1.000
_cell.angle_alpha   90.00
_cell.angle_beta   90.00
_cell.angle_gamma   90.00
#
_symmetry.space_group_name_H-M   'P 1'
#
loop_
_entity.id
_entity.type
_entity.pdbx_description
1 polymer ?
#
loop_
_entity_poly.entity_id
_entity_poly.type
_entity_poly.pdbx_seq_one_letter_code
_entity_poly.pdbx_strand_id
1 'polypeptide(L)' 'MSNEDKLKNKIEDLGGRAKEAIGKATGDHDTRDEGRADQAKSSLKDAGEKVKDAFKK' A
#
# COMPACT_ATOMS: atom_id res chain seq x y z
N MET A 1 13.27 -23.16 -0.96
CA MET A 1 12.99 -21.82 -1.51
C MET A 1 13.76 -21.69 -2.81
N SER A 2 13.07 -21.92 -3.92
CA SER A 2 13.68 -22.09 -5.25
C SER A 2 14.20 -20.76 -5.79
N ASN A 3 15.18 -20.82 -6.71
CA ASN A 3 15.66 -19.64 -7.43
C ASN A 3 14.54 -19.00 -8.28
N GLU A 4 13.53 -19.78 -8.66
CA GLU A 4 12.29 -19.30 -9.29
C GLU A 4 11.49 -18.37 -8.38
N ASP A 5 11.43 -18.64 -7.06
CA ASP A 5 10.73 -17.77 -6.11
C ASP A 5 11.44 -16.42 -5.99
N LYS A 6 12.77 -16.43 -6.03
CA LYS A 6 13.58 -15.19 -6.01
C LYS A 6 13.41 -14.40 -7.30
N LEU A 7 13.35 -15.09 -8.45
CA LEU A 7 13.18 -14.45 -9.74
C LEU A 7 11.77 -13.86 -9.90
N LYS A 8 10.72 -14.59 -9.51
CA LYS A 8 9.34 -14.09 -9.49
C LYS A 8 9.20 -12.86 -8.60
N ASN A 9 9.71 -12.91 -7.37
CA ASN A 9 9.71 -11.74 -6.48
C ASN A 9 10.41 -10.54 -7.12
N LYS A 10 11.55 -10.75 -7.79
CA LYS A 10 12.29 -9.66 -8.45
C LYS A 10 11.58 -9.09 -9.66
N ILE A 11 10.84 -9.93 -10.40
CA ILE A 11 10.02 -9.52 -11.55
C ILE A 11 8.78 -8.76 -11.08
N GLU A 12 8.13 -9.22 -10.01
CA GLU A 12 7.01 -8.51 -9.39
C GLU A 12 7.44 -7.15 -8.82
N ASP A 13 8.61 -7.08 -8.16
CA ASP A 13 9.19 -5.81 -7.69
C ASP A 13 9.49 -4.85 -8.84
N LEU A 14 10.06 -5.34 -9.94
CA LEU A 14 10.33 -4.54 -11.13
C LEU A 14 9.03 -4.07 -11.80
N GLY A 15 8.04 -4.94 -11.92
CA GLY A 15 6.72 -4.61 -12.47
C GLY A 15 5.95 -3.61 -11.61
N GLY A 16 6.05 -3.74 -10.28
CA GLY A 16 5.48 -2.82 -9.31
C GLY A 16 6.10 -1.43 -9.42
N ARG A 17 7.43 -1.35 -9.40
CA ARG A 17 8.15 -0.07 -9.60
C ARG A 17 7.89 0.56 -10.95
N ALA A 18 7.76 -0.25 -12.00
CA ALA A 18 7.39 0.24 -13.33
C ALA A 18 5.96 0.80 -13.33
N LYS A 19 4.99 0.14 -12.68
CA LYS A 19 3.63 0.67 -12.49
C LYS A 19 3.60 1.95 -11.67
N GLU A 20 4.37 2.04 -10.59
CA GLU A 20 4.50 3.25 -9.79
C GLU A 20 5.13 4.40 -10.58
N ALA A 21 6.19 4.11 -11.35
CA ALA A 21 6.85 5.10 -12.20
C ALA A 21 5.92 5.58 -13.32
N ILE A 22 5.19 4.66 -13.96
CA ILE A 22 4.19 4.96 -14.97
C ILE A 22 3.07 5.79 -14.35
N GLY A 23 2.44 5.36 -13.26
CA GLY A 23 1.36 6.11 -12.60
C GLY A 23 1.80 7.50 -12.11
N LYS A 24 3.06 7.64 -11.68
CA LYS A 24 3.66 8.93 -11.33
C LYS A 24 3.93 9.82 -12.55
N ALA A 25 4.28 9.23 -13.69
CA ALA A 25 4.59 9.93 -14.93
C ALA A 25 3.35 10.27 -15.76
N THR A 26 2.33 9.41 -15.77
CA THR A 26 1.03 9.63 -16.43
C THR A 26 0.12 10.56 -15.64
N GLY A 27 0.51 10.93 -14.41
CA GLY A 27 -0.24 11.88 -13.60
C GLY A 27 -1.62 11.36 -13.22
N ASP A 28 -1.73 10.06 -12.97
CA ASP A 28 -2.97 9.40 -12.56
C ASP A 28 -3.27 9.79 -11.11
N HIS A 29 -3.91 10.96 -10.96
CA HIS A 29 -4.26 11.57 -9.68
C HIS A 29 -5.17 10.66 -8.85
N ASP A 30 -6.05 9.90 -9.51
CA ASP A 30 -6.94 8.91 -8.89
C ASP A 30 -6.16 7.87 -8.07
N THR A 31 -5.09 7.29 -8.62
CA THR A 31 -4.30 6.27 -7.91
C THR A 31 -3.61 6.83 -6.66
N ARG A 32 -3.17 8.10 -6.71
CA ARG A 32 -2.54 8.78 -5.56
C ARG A 32 -3.54 9.20 -4.51
N ASP A 33 -4.69 9.70 -4.92
CA ASP A 33 -5.74 10.15 -4.01
C ASP A 33 -6.45 8.95 -3.35
N GLU A 34 -6.68 7.84 -4.05
CA GLU A 34 -7.16 6.58 -3.46
C GLU A 34 -6.17 6.06 -2.41
N GLY A 35 -4.88 5.97 -2.73
CA GLY A 35 -3.87 5.52 -1.77
C GLY A 35 -3.77 6.40 -0.52
N ARG A 36 -3.97 7.72 -0.68
CA ARG A 36 -4.00 8.67 0.45
C ARG A 36 -5.27 8.54 1.28
N ALA A 37 -6.41 8.31 0.63
CA ALA A 37 -7.69 8.09 1.29
C ALA A 37 -7.71 6.77 2.07
N ASP A 38 -7.13 5.70 1.52
CA ASP A 38 -7.00 4.41 2.21
C ASP A 38 -6.04 4.49 3.39
N GLN A 39 -4.91 5.18 3.27
CA GLN A 39 -4.02 5.42 4.42
C GLN A 39 -4.70 6.23 5.54
N ALA A 40 -5.50 7.24 5.17
CA ALA A 40 -6.26 8.02 6.12
C ALA A 40 -7.32 7.18 6.83
N LYS A 41 -8.06 6.35 6.09
CA LYS A 41 -9.04 5.40 6.65
C LYS A 41 -8.40 4.39 7.59
N SER A 42 -7.26 3.80 7.20
CA SER A 42 -6.55 2.84 8.04
C SER A 42 -6.08 3.50 9.33
N SER A 43 -5.47 4.68 9.25
CA SER A 43 -5.00 5.43 10.43
C SER A 43 -6.15 5.79 11.39
N LEU A 44 -7.31 6.18 10.85
CA LEU A 44 -8.52 6.42 11.64
C LEU A 44 -9.04 5.16 12.32
N LYS A 45 -9.01 4.03 11.61
CA LYS A 45 -9.47 2.74 12.13
C LYS A 45 -8.56 2.24 13.24
N ASP A 46 -7.25 2.28 13.04
CA ASP A 46 -6.24 1.94 14.06
C ASP A 46 -6.35 2.83 15.30
N ALA A 47 -6.57 4.14 15.11
CA ALA A 47 -6.78 5.06 16.23
C ALA A 47 -8.08 4.74 16.99
N GLY A 48 -9.16 4.43 16.27
CA GLY A 48 -10.44 4.03 16.86
C GLY A 48 -10.35 2.72 17.63
N GLU A 49 -9.64 1.73 17.09
CA GLU A 49 -9.42 0.45 17.79
C GLU A 49 -8.56 0.62 19.04
N LYS A 50 -7.47 1.40 18.98
CA LYS A 50 -6.66 1.71 20.18
C LYS A 50 -7.46 2.42 21.28
N VAL A 51 -8.29 3.40 20.89
CA VAL A 51 -9.18 4.09 21.83
C VAL A 51 -10.15 3.08 22.44
N LYS A 52 -10.82 2.26 21.61
CA LYS A 52 -11.77 1.27 22.08
C LYS A 52 -11.13 0.24 23.02
N ASP A 53 -9.93 -0.25 22.73
CA ASP A 53 -9.20 -1.18 23.60
C ASP A 53 -8.81 -0.55 24.93
N ALA A 54 -8.42 0.74 24.93
CA ALA A 54 -8.13 1.47 26.15
C ALA A 54 -9.37 1.65 27.05
N PHE A 55 -10.56 1.78 26.46
CA PHE A 55 -11.84 1.87 27.18
C PHE A 55 -12.46 0.52 27.54
N LYS A 56 -12.00 -0.58 26.92
CA LYS A 56 -12.49 -1.93 27.18
C LYS A 56 -11.70 -2.65 28.29
N LYS A 57 -10.61 -2.04 28.77
CA LYS A 57 -9.82 -2.51 29.90
C LYS A 57 -10.32 -1.96 31.24
#